data_AF-K2DPF2-F1
#
_entry.id   AF-K2DPF2-F1
#
_cell.length_a   1.000
_cell.length_b   1.000
_cell.length_c   1.000
_cell.angle_alpha   90.00
_cell.angle_beta   90.00
_cell.angle_gamma   90.00
#
_symmetry.space_group_name_H-M   'P 1'
#
loop_
_entity.id
_entity.type
_entity.pdbx_description
1 polymer ?
#
loop_
_entity_poly.entity_id
_entity_poly.type
_entity_poly.pdbx_seq_one_letter_code
_entity_poly.pdbx_strand_id
1 'polypeptide(L)'
;MDIKKSIALFDIDKTIYNQHSYFAASKYLIEKGLFAPEIWSEIESESTKYINKVQDYSFTANNLVKIFGEALQGKSFVEVQSVVKSFFQETKSNFYKYFVDLVPVLKKTHNIYIVTTNSQMLLKQ
;
A
#
# COMPACT_ATOMS: atom_id res chain seq x y z
N MET A 1 34.27 6.55 15.10
CA MET A 1 33.67 7.05 13.85
C MET A 1 32.34 6.34 13.69
N ASP A 2 31.22 7.06 13.70
CA ASP A 2 29.93 6.48 13.32
C ASP A 2 30.05 6.00 11.87
N ILE A 3 29.98 4.69 11.66
CA ILE A 3 29.93 4.12 10.32
C ILE A 3 28.61 4.57 9.71
N LYS A 4 28.69 5.51 8.76
CA LYS A 4 27.53 6.01 8.05
C LYS A 4 26.90 4.85 7.28
N LYS A 5 25.72 4.40 7.73
CA LYS A 5 24.97 3.34 7.06
C LYS A 5 24.60 3.79 5.64
N SER A 6 24.75 2.89 4.68
CA SER A 6 24.28 3.09 3.30
C SER A 6 22.75 3.13 3.26
N ILE A 7 22.16 3.53 2.14
CA ILE A 7 20.70 3.59 1.97
C ILE A 7 20.24 2.46 1.06
N ALA A 8 19.20 1.74 1.46
CA ALA A 8 18.48 0.78 0.63
C ALA A 8 17.05 1.27 0.41
N LEU A 9 16.61 1.35 -0.84
CA LEU A 9 15.27 1.80 -1.24
C LEU A 9 14.51 0.64 -1.87
N PHE A 10 13.26 0.45 -1.46
CA PHE A 10 12.36 -0.56 -2.03
C PHE A 10 11.02 0.07 -2.39
N ASP A 11 10.46 -0.31 -3.53
CA ASP A 11 9.01 -0.21 -3.73
C ASP A 11 8.30 -1.39 -3.04
N ILE A 12 6.97 -1.35 -2.95
CA ILE A 12 6.15 -2.39 -2.33
C ILE A 12 5.58 -3.34 -3.36
N ASP A 13 4.64 -2.83 -4.15
CA ASP A 13 3.77 -3.65 -4.98
C ASP A 13 4.60 -4.28 -6.08
N LYS A 14 4.53 -5.60 -6.20
CA LYS A 14 5.34 -6.40 -7.13
C LYS A 14 6.85 -6.30 -6.94
N THR A 15 7.32 -5.58 -5.92
CA THR A 15 8.72 -5.52 -5.51
C THR A 15 8.94 -6.39 -4.28
N ILE A 16 8.48 -5.98 -3.10
CA ILE A 16 8.59 -6.77 -1.85
C ILE A 16 7.30 -7.50 -1.47
N TYR A 17 6.17 -7.15 -2.09
CA TYR A 17 4.84 -7.69 -1.84
C TYR A 17 4.24 -8.25 -3.15
N ASN A 18 3.70 -9.46 -3.13
CA ASN A 18 3.33 -10.21 -4.34
C ASN A 18 2.00 -9.75 -4.99
N GLN A 19 1.24 -8.90 -4.31
CA GLN A 19 -0.02 -8.33 -4.77
C GLN A 19 0.11 -6.81 -4.97
N HIS A 20 -0.96 -6.19 -5.45
CA HIS A 20 -1.12 -4.73 -5.41
C HIS A 20 -1.81 -4.38 -4.09
N SER A 21 -1.04 -3.87 -3.13
CA SER A 21 -1.51 -3.64 -1.77
C SER A 21 -2.64 -2.62 -1.70
N TYR A 22 -2.73 -1.66 -2.63
CA TYR A 22 -3.86 -0.73 -2.71
C TYR A 22 -5.22 -1.45 -2.82
N PHE A 23 -5.37 -2.36 -3.80
CA PHE A 23 -6.64 -3.05 -4.04
C PHE A 23 -6.96 -4.02 -2.90
N ALA A 24 -5.96 -4.76 -2.43
CA ALA A 24 -6.12 -5.70 -1.34
C ALA A 24 -6.49 -5.00 -0.01
N ALA A 25 -5.81 -3.89 0.31
CA ALA A 25 -6.12 -3.11 1.50
C ALA A 25 -7.48 -2.42 1.41
N SER A 26 -7.88 -1.92 0.23
CA SER A 26 -9.20 -1.31 0.04
C SER A 26 -10.33 -2.30 0.31
N LYS A 27 -10.25 -3.52 -0.23
CA LYS A 27 -11.21 -4.59 0.09
C LYS A 27 -11.24 -4.89 1.58
N TYR A 28 -10.06 -5.03 2.20
CA TYR A 28 -9.96 -5.31 3.62
C TYR A 28 -10.57 -4.19 4.49
N LEU A 29 -10.38 -2.92 4.12
CA LEU A 29 -10.98 -1.77 4.82
C LEU A 29 -12.52 -1.76 4.68
N ILE A 30 -13.06 -2.21 3.55
CA ILE A 30 -14.50 -2.41 3.36
C ILE A 30 -15.01 -3.56 4.24
N GLU A 31 -14.30 -4.69 4.26
CA GLU A 31 -14.65 -5.86 5.08
C GLU A 31 -14.67 -5.55 6.59
N LYS A 32 -13.81 -4.62 7.04
CA LYS A 32 -13.78 -4.13 8.44
C LYS A 32 -14.76 -2.98 8.70
N GLY A 33 -15.57 -2.58 7.72
CA GLY A 33 -16.59 -1.53 7.85
C GLY A 33 -16.02 -0.11 7.93
N LEU A 34 -14.73 0.09 7.64
CA LEU A 34 -14.14 1.42 7.60
C LEU A 34 -14.50 2.17 6.34
N PHE A 35 -14.47 1.49 5.20
CA PHE A 35 -14.90 2.02 3.91
C PHE A 35 -16.30 1.52 3.58
N ALA A 36 -17.07 2.35 2.88
CA ALA A 36 -18.38 1.96 2.38
C ALA A 36 -18.21 0.97 1.19
N PRO A 37 -19.09 -0.03 1.02
CA PRO A 37 -18.99 -1.00 -0.07
C PRO A 37 -18.93 -0.38 -1.47
N GLU A 38 -19.57 0.78 -1.65
CA GLU A 38 -19.65 1.52 -2.92
C GLU A 38 -18.27 1.99 -3.40
N ILE A 39 -17.32 2.20 -2.47
CA ILE A 39 -15.94 2.56 -2.80
C ILE A 39 -15.28 1.49 -3.69
N TRP A 40 -15.65 0.22 -3.53
CA TRP A 40 -15.12 -0.84 -4.40
C TRP A 40 -15.57 -0.66 -5.85
N SER A 41 -16.84 -0.29 -6.07
CA SER A 41 -17.39 -0.02 -7.40
C SER A 41 -16.68 1.14 -8.10
N GLU A 42 -16.32 2.19 -7.35
CA GLU A 42 -15.55 3.32 -7.88
C GLU A 42 -14.13 2.90 -8.31
N ILE A 43 -13.45 2.11 -7.47
CA ILE A 43 -12.12 1.56 -7.76
C ILE A 43 -12.16 0.66 -9.00
N GLU A 44 -13.17 -0.22 -9.12
CA GLU A 44 -13.34 -1.09 -10.28
C GLU A 44 -13.64 -0.30 -11.56
N SER A 45 -14.44 0.76 -11.46
CA SER A 45 -14.75 1.65 -12.59
C SER A 45 -13.48 2.31 -13.15
N GLU A 46 -12.64 2.89 -12.29
CA GLU A 46 -11.38 3.50 -12.71
C GLU A 46 -10.40 2.49 -13.30
N SER A 47 -10.31 1.30 -12.69
CA SER A 47 -9.47 0.21 -13.19
C SER A 47 -9.93 -0.28 -14.56
N THR A 48 -11.25 -0.37 -14.77
CA THR A 48 -11.85 -0.80 -16.03
C THR A 48 -11.59 0.22 -17.14
N LYS A 49 -11.71 1.52 -16.86
CA LYS A 49 -11.37 2.58 -17.81
C LYS A 49 -9.91 2.49 -18.25
N TYR A 50 -8.99 2.23 -17.32
CA TYR A 50 -7.57 2.04 -17.63
C TYR A 50 -7.33 0.80 -18.53
N ILE A 51 -7.89 -0.36 -18.15
CA ILE A 51 -7.75 -1.62 -18.91
C ILE A 51 -8.28 -1.47 -20.34
N ASN A 52 -9.40 -0.77 -20.49
CA ASN A 52 -10.01 -0.49 -21.78
C ASN A 52 -9.35 0.66 -22.55
N LYS A 53 -8.23 1.20 -22.05
CA LYS A 53 -7.46 2.31 -22.64
C LYS A 53 -8.29 3.60 -22.84
N VAL A 54 -9.32 3.79 -22.01
CA VAL A 54 -10.15 5.00 -21.99
C VAL A 54 -9.40 6.15 -21.30
N GLN A 55 -8.48 5.83 -20.40
CA GLN A 55 -7.63 6.79 -19.70
C GLN A 55 -6.23 6.22 -19.46
N ASP A 56 -5.25 7.09 -19.27
CA ASP A 56 -3.87 6.69 -19.02
C ASP A 56 -3.62 6.31 -17.55
N TYR A 57 -2.40 5.81 -17.31
CA TYR A 57 -1.96 5.39 -15.98
C TYR A 57 -1.98 6.53 -14.97
N SER A 58 -1.44 7.70 -15.33
CA SER A 58 -1.30 8.84 -14.42
C SER A 58 -2.66 9.35 -13.97
N PHE A 59 -3.62 9.45 -14.90
CA PHE A 59 -4.99 9.83 -14.61
C PHE A 59 -5.68 8.82 -13.69
N THR A 60 -5.52 7.53 -13.98
CA THR A 60 -6.07 6.44 -13.15
C THR A 60 -5.50 6.46 -11.74
N ALA A 61 -4.17 6.56 -11.60
CA ALA A 61 -3.49 6.58 -10.31
C ALA A 61 -3.96 7.77 -9.46
N ASN A 62 -4.10 8.95 -10.06
CA ASN A 62 -4.61 10.14 -9.37
C ASN A 62 -6.05 9.95 -8.88
N ASN A 63 -6.93 9.37 -9.71
CA ASN A 63 -8.31 9.10 -9.31
C ASN A 63 -8.40 8.06 -8.19
N LEU A 64 -7.60 6.99 -8.23
CA LEU A 64 -7.54 6.00 -7.17
C LEU A 64 -7.06 6.61 -5.84
N VAL A 65 -6.05 7.49 -5.88
CA VAL A 65 -5.60 8.23 -4.69
C VAL A 65 -6.72 9.13 -4.16
N LYS A 66 -7.46 9.81 -5.05
CA LYS A 66 -8.59 10.66 -4.68
C LYS A 66 -9.72 9.87 -4.01
N ILE A 67 -10.18 8.78 -4.62
CA ILE A 67 -11.22 7.89 -4.07
C ILE A 67 -10.82 7.41 -2.67
N PHE A 68 -9.57 6.97 -2.51
CA PHE A 68 -9.07 6.52 -1.21
C PHE A 68 -9.03 7.66 -0.19
N GLY A 69 -8.59 8.85 -0.60
CA GLY A 69 -8.57 10.04 0.24
C GLY A 69 -9.97 10.49 0.69
N GLU A 70 -10.97 10.41 -0.19
CA GLU A 70 -12.36 10.70 0.10
C GLU A 70 -12.96 9.66 1.06
N ALA A 71 -12.67 8.38 0.86
CA ALA A 71 -13.09 7.29 1.76
C ALA A 71 -12.51 7.41 3.19
N LEU A 72 -11.37 8.09 3.34
CA LEU A 72 -10.75 8.38 4.63
C LEU A 72 -11.34 9.60 5.35
N GLN A 73 -12.12 10.45 4.68
CA GLN A 73 -12.65 11.65 5.30
C GLN A 73 -13.56 11.30 6.49
N GLY A 74 -13.34 11.97 7.62
CA GLY A 74 -14.07 11.73 8.86
C GLY A 74 -13.67 10.46 9.62
N LYS A 75 -12.71 9.66 9.13
CA LYS A 75 -12.22 8.46 9.81
C LYS A 75 -11.08 8.81 10.78
N SER A 76 -11.01 8.08 11.89
CA SER A 76 -9.92 8.23 12.86
C SER A 76 -8.61 7.70 12.26
N PHE A 77 -7.55 8.51 12.29
CA PHE A 77 -6.22 8.09 11.84
C PHE A 77 -5.73 6.84 12.57
N VAL A 78 -5.92 6.79 13.90
CA VAL A 78 -5.46 5.68 14.74
C VAL A 78 -6.21 4.38 14.40
N GLU A 79 -7.51 4.49 14.14
CA GLU A 79 -8.34 3.36 13.77
C GLU A 79 -7.93 2.79 12.40
N VAL A 80 -7.80 3.68 11.39
CA VAL A 80 -7.34 3.29 10.06
C VAL A 80 -5.95 2.66 10.14
N GLN A 81 -5.01 3.27 10.86
CA GLN A 81 -3.66 2.74 11.04
C GLN A 81 -3.67 1.35 11.68
N SER A 82 -4.50 1.12 12.69
CA SER A 82 -4.65 -0.18 13.35
C SER A 82 -5.16 -1.26 12.39
N VAL A 83 -6.17 -0.94 11.58
CA VAL A 83 -6.74 -1.88 10.61
C VAL A 83 -5.74 -2.18 9.49
N VAL A 84 -5.06 -1.17 8.96
CA VAL A 84 -4.00 -1.34 7.95
C VAL A 84 -2.84 -2.20 8.49
N LYS A 85 -2.45 -2.00 9.74
CA LYS A 85 -1.43 -2.84 10.39
C LYS A 85 -1.89 -4.29 10.47
N SER A 86 -3.15 -4.52 10.82
CA SER A 86 -3.75 -5.86 10.86
C SER A 86 -3.74 -6.50 9.47
N PHE A 87 -4.07 -5.73 8.41
CA PHE A 87 -3.99 -6.20 7.02
C PHE A 87 -2.61 -6.76 6.68
N PHE A 88 -1.52 -6.03 6.95
CA PHE A 88 -0.16 -6.51 6.63
C PHE A 88 0.31 -7.66 7.53
N GLN A 89 -0.24 -7.78 8.74
CA GLN A 89 0.03 -8.91 9.62
C GLN A 89 -0.66 -10.19 9.12
N GLU A 90 -1.93 -10.09 8.75
CA GLU A 90 -2.74 -11.19 8.23
C GLU A 90 -2.27 -11.63 6.84
N THR A 91 -1.77 -10.70 6.03
CA THR A 91 -1.26 -10.98 4.68
C THR A 91 0.26 -11.13 4.60
N LYS A 92 0.93 -11.41 5.72
CA LYS A 92 2.40 -11.50 5.77
C LYS A 92 3.00 -12.51 4.78
N SER A 93 2.28 -13.58 4.45
CA SER A 93 2.67 -14.58 3.44
C SER A 93 2.81 -14.02 2.03
N ASN A 94 2.26 -12.84 1.76
CA ASN A 94 2.36 -12.16 0.47
C ASN A 94 3.67 -11.39 0.30
N PHE A 95 4.46 -11.17 1.36
CA PHE A 95 5.82 -10.65 1.18
C PHE A 95 6.70 -11.71 0.52
N TYR A 96 7.48 -11.30 -0.49
CA TYR A 96 8.40 -12.23 -1.13
C TYR A 96 9.45 -12.71 -0.13
N LYS A 97 9.73 -14.02 -0.17
CA LYS A 97 10.71 -14.67 0.69
C LYS A 97 12.08 -13.97 0.67
N TYR A 98 12.52 -13.52 -0.51
CA TYR A 98 13.81 -12.82 -0.64
C TYR A 98 13.87 -11.57 0.26
N PHE A 99 12.79 -10.80 0.36
CA PHE A 99 12.76 -9.58 1.16
C PHE A 99 12.77 -9.90 2.65
N VAL A 100 11.99 -10.92 3.06
CA VAL A 100 11.97 -11.41 4.45
C VAL A 100 13.36 -11.84 4.90
N ASP A 101 14.10 -12.55 4.04
CA ASP A 101 15.44 -13.04 4.33
C ASP A 101 16.50 -11.90 4.25
N LEU A 102 16.31 -10.91 3.37
CA LEU A 102 17.26 -9.82 3.12
C LEU A 102 17.23 -8.71 4.20
N VAL A 103 16.05 -8.38 4.73
CA VAL A 103 15.88 -7.26 5.68
C VAL A 103 16.77 -7.37 6.93
N PRO A 104 16.89 -8.53 7.61
CA PRO A 104 17.79 -8.67 8.77
C PRO A 104 19.27 -8.42 8.43
N VAL A 105 19.69 -8.73 7.20
CA VAL A 105 21.05 -8.49 6.72
C VAL A 105 21.27 -7.01 6.47
N LEU A 106 20.35 -6.36 5.74
CA LEU A 106 20.45 -4.94 5.42
C LEU A 106 20.37 -4.05 6.64
N LYS A 107 19.55 -4.37 7.66
CA LYS A 107 19.44 -3.56 8.90
C LYS A 107 20.78 -3.37 9.62
N LYS A 108 21.74 -4.28 9.43
CA LYS A 108 23.09 -4.19 10.02
C LYS A 108 23.92 -3.08 9.37
N THR A 109 23.76 -2.86 8.07
CA THR A 109 24.66 -2.03 7.24
C THR A 109 23.97 -0.85 6.56
N HIS A 110 22.63 -0.85 6.47
CA HIS A 110 21.83 0.11 5.73
C HIS A 110 20.67 0.68 6.56
N ASN A 111 20.30 1.91 6.25
CA ASN A 111 18.96 2.44 6.54
C ASN A 111 18.03 2.04 5.39
N ILE A 112 16.87 1.48 5.72
CA ILE A 112 15.91 0.95 4.75
C ILE A 112 14.74 1.93 4.65
N TYR A 113 14.41 2.35 3.43
CA TYR A 113 13.25 3.18 3.14
C TYR A 113 12.37 2.52 2.09
N ILE A 114 11.09 2.83 2.18
CA ILE A 114 10.09 2.44 1.19
C ILE A 114 9.76 3.67 0.35
N VAL A 115 9.83 3.52 -0.97
CA VAL A 115 9.48 4.54 -1.95
C VAL A 115 8.43 3.93 -2.86
N THR A 116 7.20 4.42 -2.78
CA THR A 116 6.07 3.83 -3.50
C THR A 116 5.10 4.89 -3.99
N THR A 117 4.27 4.53 -4.95
CA THR A 117 3.16 5.34 -5.44
C THR A 117 1.88 5.17 -4.61
N ASN A 118 1.86 4.25 -3.64
CA ASN A 118 0.72 4.06 -2.75
C ASN A 118 0.59 5.18 -1.71
N SER A 119 -0.60 5.32 -1.13
CA SER A 119 -0.83 6.25 -0.02
C SER A 119 0.10 5.93 1.16
N GLN A 120 0.79 6.95 1.69
CA GLN A 120 1.68 6.80 2.85
C GLN A 120 0.96 6.25 4.08
N MET A 121 -0.37 6.40 4.17
CA MET A 121 -1.17 5.84 5.25
C MET A 121 -1.16 4.31 5.27
N LEU A 122 -0.93 3.66 4.13
CA LEU A 122 -0.78 2.20 4.09
C LEU A 122 0.51 1.74 4.79
N LEU A 123 1.48 2.64 5.00
CA LEU A 123 2.87 2.26 5.27
C LEU A 123 3.47 2.88 6.52
N LYS A 124 2.78 3.83 7.12
CA LYS A 124 3.19 4.45 8.37
C LYS A 124 2.91 3.47 9.51
N GLN A 125 3.84 2.54 9.72
CA GLN A 125 3.86 1.60 10.84
C GLN A 125 4.48 2.22 12.09
#